data_AF-A0A024U7Y1-F1
#
_entry.id   AF-A0A024U7Y1-F1
#
_cell.length_a   1.000
_cell.length_b   1.000
_cell.length_c   1.000
_cell.angle_alpha   90.00
_cell.angle_beta   90.00
_cell.angle_gamma   90.00
#
_symmetry.space_group_name_H-M   'P 1'
#
loop_
_entity.id
_entity.type
_entity.pdbx_description
1 polymer ?
#
loop_
_entity_poly.entity_id
_entity_poly.type
_entity_poly.pdbx_seq_one_letter_code
_entity_poly.pdbx_strand_id
1 'polypeptide(L)'
;MADQDATTATDLVSYVNAILKENPTESPSLSVEDAAALVLSKAAAVLAVEGHNTDVEGLFKLLVKATGTTHVEALLKVVTANRNNAVLKLRVLADLFNGTPAAKSSLRFQVLLATIQFAGTTDNLALVMRYCFRSLEGTRGHDVRSYFDNIDALLVGASVDNLKTLYLTIADLLETKQQDSQAALRFLEKYLKLVSAADAAKAKAVAVRAAVLVIKSPIASFVAHVDLLHLPAVQALKGVDKVRSSLLLEVFTSGVGV
;
A
#
# COMPACT_ATOMS: atom_id res chain seq x y z
N MET A 1 0.95 31.51 -17.09
CA MET A 1 0.07 30.74 -16.18
C MET A 1 -1.28 30.50 -16.83
N ALA A 2 -2.08 31.54 -17.15
CA ALA A 2 -3.39 31.37 -17.80
C ALA A 2 -3.40 30.51 -19.09
N ASP A 3 -2.40 30.66 -19.97
CA ASP A 3 -2.29 29.90 -21.23
C ASP A 3 -1.99 28.40 -21.01
N GLN A 4 -1.24 28.10 -19.94
CA GLN A 4 -0.86 26.74 -19.57
C GLN A 4 -2.02 26.01 -18.87
N ASP A 5 -2.84 26.75 -18.12
CA ASP A 5 -4.04 26.25 -17.45
C ASP A 5 -5.16 25.94 -18.47
N ALA A 6 -5.36 26.81 -19.47
CA ALA A 6 -6.32 26.59 -20.56
C ALA A 6 -5.96 25.37 -21.42
N THR A 7 -4.67 25.19 -21.71
CA THR A 7 -4.16 24.00 -22.43
C THR A 7 -4.41 22.73 -21.61
N THR A 8 -4.13 22.76 -20.31
CA THR A 8 -4.33 21.61 -19.41
C THR A 8 -5.80 21.20 -19.29
N ALA A 9 -6.71 22.18 -19.18
CA ALA A 9 -8.15 21.92 -19.14
C ALA A 9 -8.64 21.25 -20.43
N THR A 10 -8.17 21.75 -21.58
CA THR A 10 -8.50 21.20 -22.91
C THR A 10 -7.98 19.76 -23.05
N ASP A 11 -6.76 19.48 -22.60
CA ASP A 11 -6.16 18.14 -22.65
C ASP A 11 -6.96 17.14 -21.80
N LEU A 12 -7.36 17.51 -20.58
CA LEU A 12 -8.15 16.65 -19.70
C LEU A 12 -9.48 16.24 -20.34
N VAL A 13 -10.21 17.19 -20.91
CA VAL A 13 -11.47 16.93 -21.63
C VAL A 13 -11.22 16.07 -22.86
N SER A 14 -10.15 16.35 -23.61
CA SER A 14 -9.79 15.61 -24.82
C SER A 14 -9.48 14.14 -24.51
N TYR A 15 -8.76 13.86 -23.42
CA TYR A 15 -8.54 12.48 -22.96
C TYR A 15 -9.85 11.76 -22.63
N VAL A 16 -10.76 12.40 -21.89
CA VAL A 16 -12.07 11.80 -21.56
C VAL A 16 -12.86 11.48 -22.83
N ASN A 17 -12.96 12.43 -23.75
CA ASN A 17 -13.69 12.26 -25.00
C ASN A 17 -13.06 11.17 -25.88
N ALA A 18 -11.73 11.12 -25.96
CA ALA A 18 -11.02 10.09 -26.72
C ALA A 18 -11.22 8.68 -26.14
N ILE A 19 -11.11 8.53 -24.81
CA ILE A 19 -11.26 7.23 -24.14
C ILE A 19 -12.72 6.73 -24.21
N LEU A 20 -13.68 7.62 -24.01
CA LEU A 20 -15.11 7.28 -24.01
C LEU A 20 -15.75 7.31 -25.40
N LYS A 21 -14.99 7.74 -26.43
CA LYS A 21 -15.49 7.96 -27.80
C LYS A 21 -16.68 8.91 -27.83
N GLU A 22 -16.65 9.94 -26.98
CA GLU A 22 -17.65 11.00 -26.96
C GLU A 22 -17.25 12.09 -27.97
N ASN A 23 -18.24 12.75 -28.58
CA ASN A 23 -17.97 13.86 -29.49
C ASN A 23 -17.28 15.00 -28.71
N PRO A 24 -16.35 15.73 -29.35
CA PRO A 24 -15.72 16.88 -28.71
C PRO A 24 -16.78 17.83 -28.20
N THR A 25 -16.79 18.10 -26.90
CA THR A 25 -17.60 19.15 -26.32
C THR A 25 -17.06 20.47 -26.85
N GLU A 26 -17.80 21.14 -27.74
CA GLU A 26 -17.54 22.54 -28.08
C GLU A 26 -17.78 23.37 -26.83
N SER A 27 -16.72 23.58 -26.04
CA SER A 27 -16.79 24.36 -24.82
C SER A 27 -15.94 25.63 -24.96
N PRO A 28 -16.50 26.81 -24.66
CA PRO A 28 -15.71 28.03 -24.48
C PRO A 28 -14.72 27.82 -23.32
N SER A 29 -13.65 28.62 -23.29
CA SER A 29 -12.54 28.59 -22.31
C SER A 29 -12.88 27.88 -20.99
N LEU A 30 -12.60 26.56 -20.93
CA LEU A 30 -12.95 25.73 -19.80
C LEU A 30 -11.90 25.90 -18.70
N SER A 31 -12.32 26.08 -17.45
CA SER A 31 -11.37 26.14 -16.35
C SER A 31 -10.82 24.75 -16.03
N VAL A 32 -9.65 24.69 -15.38
CA VAL A 32 -9.07 23.42 -14.89
C VAL A 32 -9.99 22.77 -13.85
N GLU A 33 -10.73 23.56 -13.07
CA GLU A 33 -11.68 23.06 -12.07
C GLU A 33 -12.88 22.35 -12.73
N ASP A 34 -13.46 22.95 -13.77
CA ASP A 34 -14.56 22.34 -14.53
C ASP A 34 -14.10 21.06 -15.23
N ALA A 35 -12.90 21.07 -15.82
CA ALA A 35 -12.32 19.90 -16.46
C ALA A 35 -12.07 18.78 -15.43
N ALA A 36 -11.54 19.11 -14.26
CA ALA A 36 -11.33 18.15 -13.18
C ALA A 36 -12.65 17.54 -12.67
N ALA A 37 -13.69 18.36 -12.50
CA ALA A 37 -15.02 17.89 -12.12
C ALA A 37 -15.60 16.92 -13.16
N LEU A 38 -15.44 17.22 -14.46
CA LEU A 38 -15.85 16.32 -15.53
C LEU A 38 -15.10 14.98 -15.45
N VAL A 39 -13.77 15.00 -15.32
CA VAL A 39 -12.95 13.78 -15.21
C VAL A 39 -13.41 12.93 -14.03
N LEU A 40 -13.70 13.54 -12.87
CA LEU A 40 -14.19 12.81 -11.69
C LEU A 40 -15.56 12.18 -11.93
N SER A 41 -16.48 12.92 -12.55
CA SER A 41 -17.82 12.40 -12.87
C SER A 41 -17.78 11.20 -13.82
N LYS A 42 -16.74 11.14 -14.67
CA LYS A 42 -16.54 10.08 -15.68
C LYS A 42 -15.51 9.03 -15.26
N ALA A 43 -14.85 9.18 -14.11
CA ALA A 43 -13.71 8.35 -13.71
C ALA A 43 -14.04 6.84 -13.70
N ALA A 44 -15.23 6.47 -13.22
CA ALA A 44 -15.65 5.06 -13.20
C ALA A 44 -15.83 4.48 -14.62
N ALA A 45 -16.37 5.27 -15.55
CA ALA A 45 -16.55 4.86 -16.93
C ALA A 45 -15.20 4.71 -17.63
N VAL A 46 -14.32 5.71 -17.48
CA VAL A 46 -12.97 5.71 -18.05
C VAL A 46 -12.16 4.51 -17.56
N LEU A 47 -12.21 4.18 -16.27
CA LEU A 47 -11.53 3.01 -15.69
C LEU A 47 -12.09 1.66 -16.17
N ALA A 48 -13.30 1.63 -16.70
CA ALA A 48 -13.93 0.41 -17.22
C ALA A 48 -13.58 0.14 -18.68
N VAL A 49 -13.04 1.11 -19.42
CA VAL A 49 -12.69 0.96 -20.83
C VAL A 49 -11.47 0.04 -20.98
N GLU A 50 -11.62 -1.02 -21.77
CA GLU A 50 -10.53 -1.93 -22.11
C GLU A 50 -9.68 -1.38 -23.28
N GLY A 51 -8.38 -1.70 -23.28
CA GLY A 51 -7.47 -1.34 -24.38
C GLY A 51 -6.88 0.08 -24.33
N HIS A 52 -7.37 0.94 -23.43
CA HIS A 52 -6.92 2.34 -23.29
C HIS A 52 -6.04 2.59 -22.05
N ASN A 53 -5.37 1.57 -21.54
CA ASN A 53 -4.65 1.62 -20.25
C ASN A 53 -3.67 2.80 -20.13
N THR A 54 -2.90 3.08 -21.18
CA THR A 54 -1.92 4.18 -21.19
C THR A 54 -2.59 5.55 -21.15
N ASP A 55 -3.69 5.72 -21.89
CA ASP A 55 -4.43 6.98 -21.96
C ASP A 55 -5.13 7.26 -20.63
N VAL A 56 -5.72 6.23 -20.01
CA VAL A 56 -6.35 6.32 -18.69
C VAL A 56 -5.32 6.69 -17.62
N GLU A 57 -4.15 6.06 -17.63
CA GLU A 57 -3.04 6.40 -16.72
C GLU A 57 -2.58 7.85 -16.93
N GLY A 58 -2.43 8.27 -18.19
CA GLY A 58 -2.07 9.63 -18.58
C GLY A 58 -3.08 10.67 -18.10
N LEU A 59 -4.38 10.39 -18.24
CA LEU A 59 -5.46 11.26 -17.78
C LEU A 59 -5.38 11.51 -16.27
N PHE A 60 -5.28 10.46 -15.46
CA PHE A 60 -5.23 10.62 -14.00
C PHE A 60 -3.92 11.27 -13.54
N LYS A 61 -2.79 11.00 -14.21
CA LYS A 61 -1.53 11.73 -13.97
C LYS A 61 -1.68 13.22 -14.24
N LEU A 62 -2.29 13.57 -15.36
CA LEU A 62 -2.52 14.96 -15.74
C LEU A 62 -3.45 15.64 -14.74
N LEU A 63 -4.53 14.96 -14.32
CA LEU A 63 -5.47 15.48 -13.33
C LEU A 63 -4.76 15.81 -12.00
N VAL A 64 -3.95 14.88 -11.48
CA VAL A 64 -3.20 15.07 -10.23
C VAL A 64 -2.16 16.18 -10.38
N LYS A 65 -1.49 16.27 -11.55
CA LYS A 65 -0.54 17.35 -11.83
C LYS A 65 -1.24 18.72 -11.85
N ALA A 66 -2.44 18.79 -12.41
CA ALA A 66 -3.21 20.03 -12.55
C ALA A 66 -3.87 20.48 -11.24
N THR A 67 -4.34 19.54 -10.42
CA THR A 67 -5.16 19.83 -9.22
C THR A 67 -4.45 19.53 -7.91
N GLY A 68 -3.21 19.05 -7.96
CA GLY A 68 -2.46 18.58 -6.80
C GLY A 68 -3.16 17.40 -6.13
N THR A 69 -3.27 17.44 -4.80
CA THR A 69 -3.87 16.36 -4.01
C THR A 69 -5.38 16.50 -3.81
N THR A 70 -6.00 17.52 -4.39
CA THR A 70 -7.39 17.93 -4.11
C THR A 70 -8.40 16.80 -4.30
N HIS A 71 -8.21 15.97 -5.33
CA HIS A 71 -9.17 14.94 -5.69
C HIS A 71 -8.72 13.51 -5.38
N VAL A 72 -7.57 13.34 -4.72
CA VAL A 72 -6.98 12.01 -4.47
C VAL A 72 -7.94 11.12 -3.67
N GLU A 73 -8.61 11.64 -2.64
CA GLU A 73 -9.56 10.84 -1.83
C GLU A 73 -10.78 10.38 -2.63
N ALA A 74 -11.30 11.24 -3.52
CA ALA A 74 -12.42 10.87 -4.39
C ALA A 74 -11.99 9.81 -5.41
N LEU A 75 -10.81 9.99 -6.02
CA LEU A 75 -10.22 9.03 -6.95
C LEU A 75 -9.95 7.69 -6.28
N LEU A 76 -9.44 7.66 -5.04
CA LEU A 76 -9.23 6.43 -4.29
C LEU A 76 -10.51 5.60 -4.19
N LYS A 77 -11.64 6.24 -3.85
CA LYS A 77 -12.95 5.57 -3.76
C LYS A 77 -13.37 4.98 -5.11
N VAL A 78 -13.25 5.75 -6.19
CA VAL A 78 -13.65 5.31 -7.52
C VAL A 78 -12.76 4.19 -8.05
N VAL A 79 -11.45 4.32 -7.90
CA VAL A 79 -10.46 3.33 -8.37
C VAL A 79 -10.65 2.02 -7.63
N THR A 80 -10.89 2.04 -6.32
CA THR A 80 -11.04 0.82 -5.51
C THR A 80 -12.47 0.25 -5.46
N ALA A 81 -13.45 0.91 -6.10
CA ALA A 81 -14.87 0.54 -6.01
C ALA A 81 -15.21 -0.88 -6.54
N ASN A 82 -14.43 -1.40 -7.48
CA ASN A 82 -14.64 -2.74 -8.04
C ASN A 82 -13.33 -3.33 -8.58
N ARG A 83 -13.34 -4.62 -8.91
CA ARG A 83 -12.15 -5.42 -9.23
C ARG A 83 -11.80 -5.52 -10.72
N ASN A 84 -12.54 -4.86 -11.62
CA ASN A 84 -12.22 -4.87 -13.05
C ASN A 84 -10.89 -4.14 -13.33
N ASN A 85 -10.24 -4.43 -14.45
CA ASN A 85 -9.01 -3.75 -14.88
C ASN A 85 -7.97 -3.58 -13.75
N ALA A 86 -7.82 -4.60 -12.89
CA ALA A 86 -7.11 -4.48 -11.62
C ALA A 86 -5.68 -3.97 -11.78
N VAL A 87 -4.96 -4.41 -12.82
CA VAL A 87 -3.58 -3.97 -13.09
C VAL A 87 -3.52 -2.47 -13.44
N LEU A 88 -4.45 -1.98 -14.28
CA LEU A 88 -4.54 -0.55 -14.61
C LEU A 88 -4.81 0.26 -13.34
N LYS A 89 -5.78 -0.17 -12.54
CA LYS A 89 -6.14 0.50 -11.28
C LYS A 89 -4.99 0.53 -10.29
N LEU A 90 -4.20 -0.54 -10.19
CA LEU A 90 -2.99 -0.56 -9.37
C LEU A 90 -1.93 0.44 -9.87
N ARG A 91 -1.79 0.64 -11.18
CA ARG A 91 -0.90 1.68 -11.72
C ARG A 91 -1.40 3.08 -11.36
N VAL A 92 -2.70 3.33 -11.54
CA VAL A 92 -3.32 4.60 -11.14
C VAL A 92 -3.12 4.86 -9.64
N LEU A 93 -3.31 3.86 -8.77
CA LEU A 93 -3.06 3.98 -7.32
C LEU A 93 -1.59 4.26 -7.01
N ALA A 94 -0.65 3.64 -7.73
CA ALA A 94 0.78 3.93 -7.58
C ALA A 94 1.11 5.36 -8.00
N ASP A 95 0.49 5.87 -9.06
CA ASP A 95 0.65 7.26 -9.51
C ASP A 95 0.05 8.25 -8.52
N LEU A 96 -1.12 7.95 -7.93
CA LEU A 96 -1.68 8.75 -6.84
C LEU A 96 -0.74 8.81 -5.63
N PHE A 97 -0.10 7.69 -5.28
CA PHE A 97 0.87 7.65 -4.19
C PHE A 97 2.10 8.51 -4.49
N ASN A 98 2.65 8.37 -5.71
CA ASN A 98 3.82 9.12 -6.16
C ASN A 98 3.54 10.61 -6.31
N GLY A 99 2.32 10.98 -6.74
CA GLY A 99 1.86 12.36 -6.83
C GLY A 99 1.50 12.99 -5.49
N THR A 100 1.33 12.20 -4.41
CA THR A 100 1.04 12.71 -3.08
C THR A 100 2.34 13.06 -2.33
N PRO A 101 2.61 14.34 -2.02
CA PRO A 101 3.85 14.75 -1.37
C PRO A 101 4.03 14.13 0.02
N ALA A 102 5.28 13.92 0.45
CA ALA A 102 5.59 13.39 1.79
C ALA A 102 4.99 14.23 2.94
N ALA A 103 4.87 15.55 2.74
CA ALA A 103 4.23 16.46 3.69
C ALA A 103 2.73 16.15 3.94
N LYS A 104 2.08 15.38 3.06
CA LYS A 104 0.69 14.91 3.20
C LYS A 104 0.68 13.46 3.71
N SER A 105 1.40 13.18 4.80
CA SER A 105 1.65 11.82 5.30
C SER A 105 0.37 11.01 5.55
N SER A 106 -0.70 11.64 6.06
CA SER A 106 -2.00 10.97 6.26
C SER A 106 -2.63 10.51 4.94
N LEU A 107 -2.68 11.37 3.94
CA LEU A 107 -3.22 11.02 2.61
C LEU A 107 -2.35 9.97 1.91
N ARG A 108 -1.02 10.13 2.02
CA ARG A 108 -0.05 9.18 1.46
C ARG A 108 -0.20 7.78 2.09
N PHE A 109 -0.45 7.72 3.40
CA PHE A 109 -0.81 6.50 4.10
C PHE A 109 -2.10 5.88 3.57
N GLN A 110 -3.18 6.67 3.44
CA GLN A 110 -4.46 6.18 2.92
C GLN A 110 -4.32 5.59 1.52
N VAL A 111 -3.59 6.26 0.64
CA VAL A 111 -3.34 5.75 -0.72
C VAL A 111 -2.58 4.43 -0.66
N LEU A 112 -1.49 4.34 0.11
CA LEU A 112 -0.70 3.11 0.19
C LEU A 112 -1.49 1.93 0.76
N LEU A 113 -2.25 2.17 1.82
CA LEU A 113 -3.12 1.16 2.43
C LEU A 113 -4.15 0.65 1.41
N ALA A 114 -4.80 1.57 0.69
CA ALA A 114 -5.76 1.24 -0.36
C ALA A 114 -5.10 0.43 -1.50
N THR A 115 -3.90 0.79 -1.93
CA THR A 115 -3.13 0.03 -2.94
C THR A 115 -2.90 -1.41 -2.50
N ILE A 116 -2.44 -1.61 -1.27
CA ILE A 116 -2.12 -2.94 -0.73
C ILE A 116 -3.38 -3.79 -0.58
N GLN A 117 -4.45 -3.21 -0.03
CA GLN A 117 -5.74 -3.90 0.12
C GLN A 117 -6.35 -4.26 -1.24
N PHE A 118 -6.29 -3.34 -2.21
CA PHE A 118 -6.79 -3.59 -3.55
C PHE A 118 -5.99 -4.68 -4.27
N ALA A 119 -4.65 -4.68 -4.14
CA ALA A 119 -3.81 -5.74 -4.67
C ALA A 119 -4.15 -7.12 -4.04
N GLY A 120 -4.39 -7.15 -2.73
CA GLY A 120 -4.80 -8.37 -2.02
C GLY A 120 -6.17 -8.90 -2.45
N THR A 121 -7.15 -8.02 -2.67
CA THR A 121 -8.51 -8.41 -3.08
C THR A 121 -8.63 -8.81 -4.55
N THR A 122 -7.65 -8.44 -5.37
CA THR A 122 -7.60 -8.75 -6.82
C THR A 122 -6.56 -9.82 -7.17
N ASP A 123 -5.95 -10.47 -6.17
CA ASP A 123 -4.90 -11.49 -6.35
C ASP A 123 -3.64 -10.98 -7.08
N ASN A 124 -3.39 -9.67 -7.02
CA ASN A 124 -2.26 -8.99 -7.63
C ASN A 124 -1.19 -8.56 -6.61
N LEU A 125 -1.19 -9.16 -5.42
CA LEU A 125 -0.25 -8.82 -4.34
C LEU A 125 1.22 -8.97 -4.79
N ALA A 126 1.50 -9.96 -5.65
CA ALA A 126 2.82 -10.17 -6.24
C ALA A 126 3.33 -8.94 -7.03
N LEU A 127 2.44 -8.13 -7.62
CA LEU A 127 2.84 -6.89 -8.29
C LEU A 127 3.33 -5.87 -7.28
N VAL A 128 2.63 -5.69 -6.15
CA VAL A 128 3.09 -4.77 -5.09
C VAL A 128 4.37 -5.27 -4.41
N MET A 129 4.51 -6.59 -4.28
CA MET A 129 5.71 -7.23 -3.73
C MET A 129 6.90 -7.24 -4.68
N ARG A 130 6.73 -7.02 -5.99
CA ARG A 130 7.83 -7.10 -6.98
C ARG A 130 8.04 -5.81 -7.78
N TYR A 131 7.15 -4.83 -7.71
CA TYR A 131 7.32 -3.60 -8.46
C TYR A 131 8.34 -2.66 -7.83
N CYS A 132 9.34 -2.35 -8.64
CA CYS A 132 10.37 -1.36 -8.39
C CYS A 132 9.77 0.04 -8.32
N PHE A 133 10.25 0.86 -7.40
CA PHE A 133 10.34 2.29 -7.69
C PHE A 133 11.11 2.47 -8.99
N ARG A 134 10.52 3.16 -9.97
CA ARG A 134 11.33 3.85 -10.99
C ARG A 134 12.08 4.95 -10.22
N SER A 135 13.25 4.62 -9.69
CA SER A 135 14.20 5.61 -9.21
C SER A 135 14.44 6.60 -10.36
N LEU A 136 14.25 7.89 -10.08
CA LEU A 136 14.52 8.97 -11.03
C LEU A 136 16.02 9.24 -11.21
N GLU A 137 16.90 8.37 -10.70
CA GLU A 137 18.34 8.47 -10.87
C GLU A 137 18.83 7.27 -11.68
N GLY A 138 19.35 7.56 -12.87
CA GLY A 138 19.74 6.62 -13.93
C GLY A 138 20.92 5.70 -13.61
N THR A 139 20.82 4.90 -12.55
CA THR A 139 21.83 3.90 -12.20
C THR A 139 21.39 2.54 -12.70
N ARG A 140 21.97 2.09 -13.81
CA ARG A 140 21.86 0.71 -14.30
C ARG A 140 22.47 -0.24 -13.25
N GLY A 141 21.61 -0.87 -12.45
CA GLY A 141 22.02 -1.90 -11.49
C GLY A 141 20.87 -2.37 -10.61
N HIS A 142 20.15 -3.41 -11.06
CA HIS A 142 19.51 -4.51 -10.31
C HIS A 142 18.94 -4.38 -8.88
N ASP A 143 18.63 -3.21 -8.33
CA ASP A 143 17.92 -3.11 -7.05
C ASP A 143 16.39 -3.02 -7.26
N VAL A 144 15.77 -4.17 -7.54
CA VAL A 144 14.30 -4.32 -7.50
C VAL A 144 13.86 -4.31 -6.04
N ARG A 145 13.70 -3.12 -5.46
CA ARG A 145 13.19 -2.97 -4.08
C ARG A 145 11.67 -2.93 -4.11
N SER A 146 11.04 -3.85 -3.39
CA SER A 146 9.58 -3.93 -3.29
C SER A 146 9.01 -2.79 -2.44
N TYR A 147 7.70 -2.53 -2.56
CA TYR A 147 7.00 -1.64 -1.62
C TYR A 147 7.13 -2.14 -0.17
N PHE A 148 7.27 -3.45 0.04
CA PHE A 148 7.34 -4.06 1.36
C PHE A 148 8.72 -3.87 2.00
N ASP A 149 9.79 -3.91 1.22
CA ASP A 149 11.16 -3.68 1.71
C ASP A 149 11.37 -2.23 2.12
N ASN A 150 10.75 -1.28 1.41
CA ASN A 150 10.89 0.16 1.66
C ASN A 150 9.73 0.76 2.48
N ILE A 151 8.77 -0.05 2.94
CA ILE A 151 7.50 0.42 3.54
C ILE A 151 7.70 1.47 4.63
N ASP A 152 8.77 1.35 5.43
CA ASP A 152 9.09 2.25 6.53
C ASP A 152 9.57 3.62 6.01
N ALA A 153 10.38 3.62 4.95
CA ALA A 153 10.84 4.84 4.27
C ALA A 153 9.71 5.54 3.51
N LEU A 154 8.73 4.77 3.03
CA LEU A 154 7.59 5.30 2.28
C LEU A 154 6.57 6.07 3.14
N LEU A 155 6.60 5.83 4.45
CA LEU A 155 5.64 6.33 5.44
C LEU A 155 6.29 7.18 6.53
N VAL A 156 7.41 7.83 6.23
CA VAL A 156 8.00 8.82 7.12
C VAL A 156 6.93 9.87 7.49
N GLY A 157 6.71 10.05 8.79
CA GLY A 157 5.69 10.96 9.33
C GLY A 157 4.28 10.38 9.46
N ALA A 158 4.07 9.08 9.24
CA ALA A 158 2.83 8.40 9.62
C ALA A 158 2.73 8.22 11.14
N SER A 159 1.50 8.21 11.67
CA SER A 159 1.26 7.94 13.09
C SER A 159 1.55 6.47 13.42
N VAL A 160 1.89 6.22 14.70
CA VAL A 160 2.13 4.85 15.19
C VAL A 160 0.90 3.95 14.95
N ASP A 161 -0.32 4.46 15.11
CA ASP A 161 -1.54 3.69 14.90
C ASP A 161 -1.78 3.36 13.42
N ASN A 162 -1.42 4.27 12.52
CA ASN A 162 -1.44 4.00 11.08
C ASN A 162 -0.44 2.90 10.71
N LEU A 163 0.79 2.98 11.22
CA LEU A 163 1.81 1.95 11.00
C LEU A 163 1.37 0.59 11.54
N LYS A 164 0.81 0.54 12.76
CA LYS A 164 0.23 -0.68 13.34
C LYS A 164 -0.85 -1.29 12.43
N THR A 165 -1.78 -0.47 11.95
CA THR A 165 -2.87 -0.90 11.06
C THR A 165 -2.33 -1.50 9.77
N LEU A 166 -1.34 -0.85 9.17
CA LEU A 166 -0.74 -1.30 7.92
C LEU A 166 0.04 -2.59 8.08
N TYR A 167 0.90 -2.70 9.08
CA TYR A 167 1.71 -3.91 9.28
C TYR A 167 0.82 -5.13 9.54
N LEU A 168 -0.26 -4.99 10.32
CA LEU A 168 -1.24 -6.06 10.48
C LEU A 168 -1.93 -6.40 9.16
N THR A 169 -2.38 -5.39 8.42
CA THR A 169 -3.05 -5.61 7.12
C THR A 169 -2.15 -6.38 6.15
N ILE A 170 -0.86 -6.03 6.08
CA ILE A 170 0.10 -6.72 5.22
C ILE A 170 0.30 -8.17 5.69
N ALA A 171 0.49 -8.39 6.99
CA ALA A 171 0.66 -9.74 7.55
C ALA A 171 -0.57 -10.63 7.27
N ASP A 172 -1.79 -10.08 7.43
CA ASP A 172 -3.04 -10.77 7.15
C ASP A 172 -3.17 -11.18 5.69
N LEU A 173 -2.83 -10.29 4.77
CA LEU A 173 -2.88 -10.57 3.33
C LEU A 173 -1.86 -11.64 2.94
N LEU A 174 -0.63 -11.57 3.46
CA LEU A 174 0.44 -12.52 3.17
C LEU A 174 0.11 -13.93 3.68
N GLU A 175 -0.46 -14.04 4.87
CA GLU A 175 -0.90 -15.33 5.43
C GLU A 175 -2.11 -15.90 4.70
N THR A 176 -3.14 -15.08 4.45
CA THR A 176 -4.38 -15.53 3.81
C THR A 176 -4.12 -16.07 2.41
N LYS A 177 -3.19 -15.46 1.68
CA LYS A 177 -2.83 -15.86 0.32
C LYS A 177 -1.69 -16.89 0.27
N GLN A 178 -1.17 -17.32 1.43
CA GLN A 178 -0.05 -18.27 1.57
C GLN A 178 1.16 -17.91 0.70
N GLN A 179 1.39 -16.60 0.45
CA GLN A 179 2.42 -16.18 -0.49
C GLN A 179 3.80 -16.14 0.15
N ASP A 180 3.89 -15.66 1.39
CA ASP A 180 5.17 -15.50 2.08
C ASP A 180 4.98 -15.44 3.60
N SER A 181 5.13 -16.58 4.26
CA SER A 181 5.06 -16.67 5.73
C SER A 181 6.22 -15.94 6.41
N GLN A 182 7.36 -15.79 5.74
CA GLN A 182 8.52 -15.08 6.31
C GLN A 182 8.29 -13.57 6.31
N ALA A 183 7.82 -13.03 5.19
CA ALA A 183 7.43 -11.63 5.11
C ALA A 183 6.29 -11.33 6.10
N ALA A 184 5.28 -12.20 6.21
CA ALA A 184 4.21 -12.03 7.19
C ALA A 184 4.77 -11.92 8.62
N LEU A 185 5.68 -12.83 9.00
CA LEU A 185 6.32 -12.82 10.30
C LEU A 185 7.11 -11.51 10.56
N ARG A 186 7.87 -11.02 9.58
CA ARG A 186 8.59 -9.74 9.70
C ARG A 186 7.63 -8.56 9.95
N PHE A 187 6.47 -8.54 9.29
CA PHE A 187 5.46 -7.51 9.53
C PHE A 187 4.79 -7.63 10.90
N LEU A 188 4.54 -8.85 11.39
CA LEU A 188 4.06 -9.05 12.75
C LEU A 188 5.08 -8.59 13.79
N GLU A 189 6.37 -8.86 13.57
CA GLU A 189 7.45 -8.35 14.43
C GLU A 189 7.48 -6.81 14.44
N LYS A 190 7.40 -6.17 13.26
CA LYS A 190 7.32 -4.70 13.14
C LYS A 190 6.12 -4.14 13.91
N TYR A 191 4.95 -4.77 13.81
CA TYR A 191 3.78 -4.39 14.61
C TYR A 191 4.05 -4.49 16.11
N LEU A 192 4.59 -5.63 16.57
CA LEU A 192 4.83 -5.88 17.99
C LEU A 192 5.89 -4.93 18.58
N LYS A 193 6.87 -4.47 17.78
CA LYS A 193 7.84 -3.44 18.16
C LYS A 193 7.20 -2.08 18.43
N LEU A 194 6.05 -1.78 17.82
CA LEU A 194 5.28 -0.54 18.04
C LEU A 194 4.34 -0.62 19.26
N VAL A 195 4.20 -1.78 19.90
CA VAL A 195 3.33 -1.97 21.06
C VAL A 195 4.09 -1.63 22.33
N SER A 196 3.55 -0.66 23.08
CA SER A 196 4.09 -0.29 24.39
C SER A 196 3.88 -1.40 25.42
N ALA A 197 4.67 -1.41 26.50
CA ALA A 197 4.46 -2.35 27.60
C ALA A 197 3.07 -2.22 28.25
N ALA A 198 2.51 -1.00 28.29
CA ALA A 198 1.16 -0.74 28.82
C ALA A 198 0.05 -1.37 27.97
N ASP A 199 0.28 -1.48 26.65
CA ASP A 199 -0.68 -2.07 25.70
C ASP A 199 -0.39 -3.55 25.38
N ALA A 200 0.60 -4.17 26.04
CA ALA A 200 1.04 -5.54 25.77
C ALA A 200 -0.11 -6.56 25.78
N ALA A 201 -1.07 -6.40 26.70
CA ALA A 201 -2.26 -7.25 26.79
C ALA A 201 -3.15 -7.19 25.53
N LYS A 202 -3.26 -6.02 24.88
CA LYS A 202 -4.08 -5.85 23.67
C LYS A 202 -3.46 -6.55 22.46
N ALA A 203 -2.13 -6.70 22.44
CA ALA A 203 -1.40 -7.35 21.37
C ALA A 203 -1.20 -8.87 21.59
N LYS A 204 -1.78 -9.46 22.64
CA LYS A 204 -1.61 -10.87 23.00
C LYS A 204 -1.88 -11.82 21.84
N ALA A 205 -3.00 -11.62 21.13
CA ALA A 205 -3.36 -12.48 20.00
C ALA A 205 -2.33 -12.44 18.87
N VAL A 206 -1.80 -11.25 18.58
CA VAL A 206 -0.78 -11.04 17.55
C VAL A 206 0.55 -11.66 17.98
N ALA A 207 0.93 -11.52 19.26
CA ALA A 207 2.13 -12.13 19.82
C ALA A 207 2.08 -13.67 19.75
N VAL A 208 0.93 -14.27 20.10
CA VAL A 208 0.73 -15.73 19.96
C VAL A 208 0.84 -16.16 18.50
N ARG A 209 0.21 -15.41 17.58
CA ARG A 209 0.26 -15.70 16.14
C ARG A 209 1.68 -15.67 15.59
N ALA A 210 2.45 -14.63 15.89
CA ALA A 210 3.84 -14.49 15.47
C ALA A 210 4.70 -15.65 16.02
N ALA A 211 4.54 -15.98 17.29
CA ALA A 211 5.31 -17.02 17.93
C ALA A 211 4.97 -18.43 17.38
N VAL A 212 3.71 -18.68 17.01
CA VAL A 212 3.31 -19.92 16.30
C VAL A 212 3.97 -20.03 14.92
N LEU A 213 4.07 -18.92 14.17
CA LEU A 213 4.76 -18.93 12.88
C LEU A 213 6.24 -19.28 13.03
N VAL A 214 6.90 -18.77 14.07
CA VAL A 214 8.29 -19.12 14.35
C VAL A 214 8.46 -20.62 14.66
N ILE A 215 7.58 -21.20 15.48
CA ILE A 215 7.63 -22.64 15.77
C ILE A 215 7.38 -23.48 14.51
N LYS A 216 6.46 -23.06 13.63
CA LYS A 216 6.17 -23.80 12.40
C LYS A 216 7.32 -23.76 11.39
N SER A 217 8.11 -22.69 11.40
CA SER A 217 9.15 -22.46 10.39
C SER A 217 10.45 -21.91 11.01
N PRO A 218 11.12 -22.65 11.91
CA PRO A 218 12.20 -22.11 12.76
C PRO A 218 13.42 -21.66 11.94
N ILE A 219 13.84 -22.44 10.93
CA ILE A 219 14.97 -22.09 10.05
C ILE A 219 14.66 -20.80 9.27
N ALA A 220 13.45 -20.69 8.75
CA ALA A 220 13.00 -19.53 7.99
C ALA A 220 12.96 -18.26 8.86
N SER A 221 12.52 -18.38 10.11
CA SER A 221 12.52 -17.29 11.08
C SER A 221 13.93 -16.86 11.48
N PHE A 222 14.84 -17.81 11.64
CA PHE A 222 16.25 -17.53 11.92
C PHE A 222 16.92 -16.77 10.77
N VAL A 223 16.75 -17.25 9.53
CA VAL A 223 17.25 -16.56 8.32
C VAL A 223 16.63 -15.17 8.15
N ALA A 224 15.39 -14.99 8.60
CA ALA A 224 14.72 -13.70 8.58
C ALA A 224 15.17 -12.74 9.69
N HIS A 225 16.04 -13.16 10.60
CA HIS A 225 16.53 -12.41 11.77
C HIS A 225 15.40 -11.87 12.66
N VAL A 226 14.32 -12.65 12.80
CA VAL A 226 13.17 -12.25 13.61
C VAL A 226 13.43 -12.54 15.08
N ASP A 227 13.38 -11.51 15.92
CA ASP A 227 13.53 -11.65 17.36
C ASP A 227 12.27 -11.18 18.10
N LEU A 228 11.55 -12.17 18.64
CA LEU A 228 10.31 -11.95 19.39
C LEU A 228 10.52 -11.92 20.91
N LEU A 229 11.62 -12.47 21.43
CA LEU A 229 11.78 -12.76 22.86
C LEU A 229 11.80 -11.50 23.73
N HIS A 230 12.33 -10.41 23.18
CA HIS A 230 12.51 -9.16 23.89
C HIS A 230 11.28 -8.25 23.82
N LEU A 231 10.24 -8.63 23.07
CA LEU A 231 9.07 -7.78 22.85
C LEU A 231 8.12 -7.84 24.06
N PRO A 232 7.62 -6.69 24.57
CA PRO A 232 6.78 -6.65 25.77
C PRO A 232 5.54 -7.53 25.68
N ALA A 233 4.87 -7.54 24.53
CA ALA A 233 3.69 -8.35 24.29
C ALA A 233 3.98 -9.87 24.32
N VAL A 234 5.18 -10.28 23.93
CA VAL A 234 5.63 -11.68 23.97
C VAL A 234 6.06 -12.07 25.37
N GLN A 235 6.74 -11.18 26.10
CA GLN A 235 7.08 -11.39 27.51
C GLN A 235 5.84 -11.50 28.39
N ALA A 236 4.78 -10.73 28.09
CA ALA A 236 3.49 -10.83 28.75
C ALA A 236 2.77 -12.18 28.53
N LEU A 237 3.23 -13.00 27.59
CA LEU A 237 2.72 -14.38 27.44
C LEU A 237 3.26 -15.32 28.52
N LYS A 238 4.32 -14.95 29.25
CA LYS A 238 4.86 -15.75 30.36
C LYS A 238 3.78 -15.97 31.41
N GLY A 239 3.46 -17.24 31.66
CA GLY A 239 2.57 -17.66 32.74
C GLY A 239 1.08 -17.74 32.42
N VAL A 240 0.63 -17.38 31.20
CA VAL A 240 -0.80 -17.34 30.86
C VAL A 240 -1.33 -18.65 30.24
N ASP A 241 -0.46 -19.49 29.66
CA ASP A 241 -0.79 -20.84 29.20
C ASP A 241 0.44 -21.76 29.37
N LYS A 242 0.45 -22.60 30.42
CA LYS A 242 1.63 -23.41 30.82
C LYS A 242 2.16 -24.38 29.76
N VAL A 243 1.43 -24.61 28.67
CA VAL A 243 1.85 -25.52 27.57
C VAL A 243 2.31 -24.75 26.34
N ARG A 244 1.73 -23.58 26.04
CA ARG A 244 2.10 -22.79 24.86
C ARG A 244 3.20 -21.79 25.19
N SER A 245 3.13 -21.13 26.36
CA SER A 245 4.11 -20.15 26.79
C SER A 245 5.47 -20.77 27.14
N SER A 246 5.49 -21.97 27.72
CA SER A 246 6.71 -22.73 28.02
C SER A 246 7.36 -23.25 26.74
N LEU A 247 6.61 -23.89 25.84
CA LEU A 247 7.14 -24.38 24.56
C LEU A 247 7.65 -23.23 23.67
N LEU A 248 6.92 -22.12 23.60
CA LEU A 248 7.37 -20.94 22.85
C LEU A 248 8.69 -20.44 23.41
N LEU A 249 8.78 -20.18 24.72
CA LEU A 249 10.03 -19.70 25.33
C LEU A 249 11.18 -20.70 25.30
N GLU A 250 10.93 -22.00 25.53
CA GLU A 250 11.95 -23.05 25.48
C GLU A 250 12.50 -23.27 24.07
N VAL A 251 11.66 -23.23 23.03
CA VAL A 251 12.13 -23.30 21.63
C VAL A 251 12.99 -22.09 21.28
N PHE A 252 12.63 -20.90 21.75
CA PHE A 252 13.42 -19.70 21.53
C PHE A 252 14.74 -19.68 22.33
N THR A 253 14.77 -20.21 23.56
CA THR A 253 16.01 -20.23 24.38
C THR A 253 16.94 -21.39 24.05
N SER A 254 16.42 -22.51 23.53
CA SER A 254 17.23 -23.68 23.13
C SER A 254 17.88 -23.54 21.74
N GLY A 255 17.39 -22.62 20.89
CA GLY A 255 17.94 -22.35 19.56
C GLY A 255 19.11 -21.35 19.49
N VAL A 256 19.43 -20.67 20.60
CA VAL A 256 20.51 -19.64 20.69
C VAL A 256 21.86 -20.25 21.10
N GLY A 257 21.96 -21.59 21.17
CA GLY A 257 23.16 -22.31 21.57
C GLY A 257 23.83 -23.06 20.43
N VAL A 258 24.32 -22.37 19.39
CA VAL A 258 25.47 -22.79 18.55
C VAL A 258 26.23 -21.57 18.08
#